data_AF-A0A497AH28-F1
#
_entry.id   AF-A0A497AH28-F1
#
_cell.length_a   1.000
_cell.length_b   1.000
_cell.length_c   1.000
_cell.angle_alpha   90.00
_cell.angle_beta   90.00
_cell.angle_gamma   90.00
#
_symmetry.space_group_name_H-M   'P 1'
#
loop_
_entity.id
_entity.type
_entity.pdbx_description
1 polymer ?
#
loop_
_entity_poly.entity_id
_entity_poly.type
_entity_poly.pdbx_seq_one_letter_code
_entity_poly.pdbx_strand_id
1 'polypeptide(L)'
;MTEEKTPVDAQEEVEQIIKTARTLGVEVDETDVAQWLAAMAGSEAMKWDLDEDAGVYGHEITLLDFDKGSLERYRRIADIVQLPDLPNVETAVSLAGSAAQGVIQLYPGDCDYFERVNIKAETQEEACRILADLMRDKALTKFEGPDYQLLEVRFGTWQEDVIKDGEPIGNGSPISWSADEIKAGQMQVARASGEAWEVEWEYGCLDPGWCKMDWVVTETERKGVVNASNMLDVTWEAPDGSITPMDGFIDPYFQEVYLEADSVPLFSKLAEHISPQALDEYVQQITGEVYKYTHKHINYGKVAKRLYNVFRLTGRYRAAALIRELFDEPAALLYQVWSLLDTIDDAGKPDSTIDRETLVQQTDDLIRDVVETCEGPMETEIVMSLIKMRDSLTGRVDLGEGWSALITNARARVEELVNEFFKAKLMGITEVVEFLEAMEETKKPGF
;
A
#
# COMPACT_ATOMS: atom_id res chain seq x y z
N MET A 1 -24.53 24.80 -5.71
CA MET A 1 -25.12 24.86 -7.06
C MET A 1 -24.00 24.50 -8.01
N THR A 2 -23.87 23.22 -8.33
CA THR A 2 -23.00 22.71 -9.38
C THR A 2 -23.63 23.11 -10.71
N GLU A 3 -22.93 23.93 -11.51
CA GLU A 3 -23.32 24.16 -12.90
C GLU A 3 -23.16 22.84 -13.65
N GLU A 4 -24.24 22.31 -14.23
CA GLU A 4 -24.17 21.15 -15.12
C GLU A 4 -23.27 21.52 -16.31
N LYS A 5 -22.08 20.90 -16.39
CA LYS A 5 -21.17 21.02 -17.54
C LYS A 5 -21.91 20.58 -18.80
N THR A 6 -21.88 21.42 -19.84
CA THR A 6 -22.53 21.08 -21.12
C THR A 6 -21.71 20.05 -21.91
N PRO A 7 -22.31 19.23 -22.79
CA PRO A 7 -21.58 18.21 -23.57
C PRO A 7 -20.42 18.75 -24.43
N VAL A 8 -20.47 20.02 -24.82
CA VAL A 8 -19.40 20.69 -25.58
C VAL A 8 -18.18 20.96 -24.69
N ASP A 9 -18.40 21.29 -23.41
CA ASP A 9 -17.35 21.55 -22.42
C ASP A 9 -16.57 20.27 -22.06
N ALA A 10 -17.28 19.14 -21.95
CA ALA A 10 -16.66 17.83 -21.70
C ALA A 10 -15.75 17.37 -22.85
N GLN A 11 -16.16 17.61 -24.11
CA GLN A 11 -15.36 17.25 -25.28
C GLN A 11 -14.12 18.14 -25.43
N GLU A 12 -14.25 19.45 -25.16
CA GLU A 12 -13.10 20.36 -25.13
C GLU A 12 -12.10 19.99 -24.01
N GLU A 13 -12.57 19.53 -22.85
CA GLU A 13 -11.74 19.08 -21.74
C GLU A 13 -10.90 17.84 -22.13
N VAL A 14 -11.52 16.85 -22.78
CA VAL A 14 -10.82 15.64 -23.30
C VAL A 14 -9.77 16.02 -24.36
N GLU A 15 -10.12 16.89 -25.32
CA GLU A 15 -9.17 17.35 -26.35
C GLU A 15 -7.94 18.03 -25.73
N GLN A 16 -8.14 18.82 -24.67
CA GLN A 16 -7.05 19.48 -23.95
C GLN A 16 -6.17 18.49 -23.18
N ILE A 17 -6.74 17.43 -22.59
CA ILE A 17 -5.96 16.35 -21.95
C ILE A 17 -5.09 15.65 -22.99
N ILE A 18 -5.67 15.22 -24.10
CA ILE A 18 -4.95 14.53 -25.18
C ILE A 18 -3.83 15.40 -25.74
N LYS A 19 -4.08 16.71 -25.91
CA LYS A 19 -3.07 17.65 -26.39
C LYS A 19 -1.91 17.79 -25.40
N THR A 20 -2.19 17.91 -24.10
CA THR A 20 -1.16 17.98 -23.08
C THR A 20 -0.36 16.67 -23.04
N ALA A 21 -1.03 15.52 -22.97
CA ALA A 21 -0.37 14.21 -22.93
C ALA A 21 0.55 13.97 -24.15
N ARG A 22 0.09 14.31 -25.37
CA ARG A 22 0.94 14.26 -26.58
C ARG A 22 2.18 15.14 -26.47
N THR A 23 2.07 16.32 -25.85
CA THR A 23 3.22 17.22 -25.64
C THR A 23 4.21 16.62 -24.64
N LEU A 24 3.70 15.87 -23.66
CA LEU A 24 4.50 15.13 -22.68
C LEU A 24 5.06 13.83 -23.25
N GLY A 25 4.60 13.38 -24.42
CA GLY A 25 4.92 12.05 -24.98
C GLY A 25 4.34 10.94 -24.11
N VAL A 26 3.07 11.06 -23.72
CA VAL A 26 2.29 10.08 -22.96
C VAL A 26 1.16 9.58 -23.87
N GLU A 27 0.97 8.27 -23.93
CA GLU A 27 -0.13 7.64 -24.65
C GLU A 27 -1.43 7.78 -23.84
N VAL A 28 -2.56 7.97 -24.54
CA VAL A 28 -3.86 8.19 -23.90
C VAL A 28 -4.94 7.47 -24.70
N ASP A 29 -5.77 6.68 -24.01
CA ASP A 29 -7.02 6.19 -24.58
C ASP A 29 -8.12 7.25 -24.40
N GLU A 30 -8.47 7.91 -25.50
CA GLU A 30 -9.50 8.95 -25.54
C GLU A 30 -10.86 8.46 -25.03
N THR A 31 -11.22 7.20 -25.31
CA THR A 31 -12.51 6.65 -24.91
C THR A 31 -12.55 6.43 -23.41
N ASP A 32 -11.48 5.89 -22.85
CA ASP A 32 -11.34 5.60 -21.44
C ASP A 32 -11.31 6.90 -20.60
N VAL A 33 -10.51 7.88 -21.00
CA VAL A 33 -10.48 9.21 -20.34
C VAL A 33 -11.85 9.90 -20.37
N ALA A 34 -12.57 9.84 -21.49
CA ALA A 34 -13.90 10.44 -21.59
C ALA A 34 -14.92 9.75 -20.67
N GLN A 35 -14.87 8.42 -20.56
CA GLN A 35 -15.73 7.66 -19.66
C GLN A 35 -15.41 7.97 -18.20
N TRP A 36 -14.13 8.00 -17.84
CA TRP A 36 -13.67 8.32 -16.48
C TRP A 36 -14.12 9.73 -16.06
N LEU A 37 -13.92 10.74 -16.90
CA LEU A 37 -14.36 12.12 -16.61
C LEU A 37 -15.88 12.22 -16.43
N ALA A 38 -16.67 11.51 -17.24
CA ALA A 38 -18.11 11.49 -17.13
C ALA A 38 -18.57 10.85 -15.81
N ALA A 39 -17.92 9.76 -15.40
CA ALA A 39 -18.18 9.11 -14.11
C ALA A 39 -17.81 10.04 -12.94
N MET A 40 -16.63 10.65 -12.97
CA MET A 40 -16.16 11.59 -11.94
C MET A 40 -17.08 12.82 -11.77
N ALA A 41 -17.68 13.32 -12.85
CA ALA A 41 -18.63 14.42 -12.80
C ALA A 41 -19.98 14.04 -12.14
N GLY A 42 -20.32 12.75 -12.13
CA GLY A 42 -21.53 12.20 -11.49
C GLY A 42 -21.32 11.72 -10.06
N SER A 43 -20.07 11.50 -9.62
CA SER A 43 -19.75 10.98 -8.29
C SER A 43 -19.80 12.05 -7.20
N GLU A 44 -20.23 11.65 -6.00
CA GLU A 44 -20.19 12.51 -4.81
C GLU A 44 -18.96 12.18 -3.94
N ALA A 45 -18.20 13.20 -3.55
CA ALA A 45 -16.89 13.03 -2.91
C ALA A 45 -16.90 12.29 -1.55
N MET A 46 -18.06 12.15 -0.89
CA MET A 46 -18.21 11.43 0.39
C MET A 46 -19.12 10.20 0.29
N LYS A 47 -19.52 9.80 -0.93
CA LYS A 47 -20.47 8.70 -1.12
C LYS A 47 -19.73 7.40 -1.45
N TRP A 48 -20.23 6.31 -0.88
CA TRP A 48 -19.82 4.96 -1.20
C TRP A 48 -20.96 4.25 -1.93
N ASP A 49 -20.62 3.20 -2.68
CA ASP A 49 -21.57 2.41 -3.46
C ASP A 49 -21.29 0.91 -3.31
N LEU A 50 -22.29 0.09 -3.63
CA LEU A 50 -22.20 -1.37 -3.65
C LEU A 50 -22.33 -1.86 -5.10
N ASP A 51 -21.31 -2.55 -5.57
CA ASP A 51 -21.38 -3.30 -6.81
C ASP A 51 -22.03 -4.67 -6.55
N GLU A 52 -23.34 -4.77 -6.74
CA GLU A 52 -24.10 -5.99 -6.48
C GLU A 52 -23.64 -7.19 -7.34
N ASP A 53 -23.15 -6.93 -8.55
CA ASP A 53 -22.71 -7.97 -9.48
C ASP A 53 -21.37 -8.59 -9.04
N ALA A 54 -20.44 -7.76 -8.57
CA ALA A 54 -19.13 -8.20 -8.09
C ALA A 54 -19.13 -8.58 -6.59
N GLY A 55 -20.12 -8.12 -5.82
CA GLY A 55 -20.22 -8.29 -4.38
C GLY A 55 -19.17 -7.49 -3.60
N VAL A 56 -18.72 -6.37 -4.15
CA VAL A 56 -17.72 -5.47 -3.54
C VAL A 56 -18.31 -4.09 -3.32
N TYR A 57 -17.80 -3.34 -2.35
CA TYR A 57 -18.25 -1.99 -2.09
C TYR A 57 -17.10 -1.08 -1.70
N GLY A 58 -17.30 0.23 -1.77
CA GLY A 58 -16.25 1.19 -1.46
C GLY A 58 -16.65 2.60 -1.90
N HIS A 59 -15.71 3.54 -1.76
CA HIS A 59 -15.92 4.89 -2.27
C HIS A 59 -16.21 4.88 -3.77
N GLU A 60 -17.20 5.66 -4.24
CA GLU A 60 -17.65 5.66 -5.64
C GLU A 60 -16.49 5.83 -6.64
N ILE A 61 -15.57 6.76 -6.35
CA ILE A 61 -14.42 7.02 -7.22
C ILE A 61 -13.44 5.85 -7.20
N THR A 62 -13.23 5.24 -6.04
CA THR A 62 -12.31 4.11 -5.90
C THR A 62 -12.82 2.88 -6.66
N LEU A 63 -14.13 2.66 -6.68
CA LEU A 63 -14.71 1.56 -7.48
C LEU A 63 -14.53 1.74 -8.98
N LEU A 64 -14.42 2.99 -9.48
CA LEU A 64 -14.08 3.25 -10.89
C LEU A 64 -12.64 2.84 -11.22
N ASP A 65 -11.74 2.97 -10.26
CA ASP A 65 -10.31 2.67 -10.42
C ASP A 65 -9.98 1.18 -10.16
N PHE A 66 -10.98 0.37 -9.81
CA PHE A 66 -10.79 -1.03 -9.43
C PHE A 66 -10.98 -1.99 -10.62
N ASP A 67 -9.96 -2.81 -10.90
CA ASP A 67 -10.05 -3.88 -11.89
C ASP A 67 -10.74 -5.12 -11.30
N LYS A 68 -12.01 -5.31 -11.67
CA LYS A 68 -12.80 -6.48 -11.29
C LYS A 68 -12.25 -7.79 -11.83
N GLY A 69 -11.49 -7.77 -12.93
CA GLY A 69 -10.84 -8.96 -13.50
C GLY A 69 -9.86 -9.63 -12.53
N SER A 70 -9.33 -8.86 -11.57
CA SER A 70 -8.39 -9.33 -10.56
C SER A 70 -9.06 -9.71 -9.22
N LEU A 71 -10.39 -9.63 -9.10
CA LEU A 71 -11.09 -9.81 -7.83
C LEU A 71 -10.92 -11.22 -7.23
N GLU A 72 -11.06 -12.27 -8.04
CA GLU A 72 -10.89 -13.66 -7.55
C GLU A 72 -9.47 -13.90 -7.01
N ARG A 73 -8.46 -13.31 -7.66
CA ARG A 73 -7.08 -13.33 -7.19
C ARG A 73 -6.97 -12.71 -5.80
N TYR A 74 -7.53 -11.52 -5.61
CA TYR A 74 -7.47 -10.83 -4.33
C TYR A 74 -8.26 -11.54 -3.22
N ARG A 75 -9.40 -12.16 -3.52
CA ARG A 75 -10.14 -12.97 -2.54
C ARG A 75 -9.34 -14.19 -2.08
N ARG A 76 -8.66 -14.89 -2.99
CA ARG A 76 -7.79 -16.03 -2.62
C ARG A 76 -6.64 -15.62 -1.69
N ILE A 77 -6.03 -14.47 -1.94
CA ILE A 77 -4.97 -13.94 -1.06
C ILE A 77 -5.59 -13.44 0.27
N ALA A 78 -6.81 -12.86 0.25
CA ALA A 78 -7.54 -12.48 1.45
C ALA A 78 -7.74 -13.67 2.40
N ASP A 79 -8.04 -14.88 1.90
CA ASP A 79 -8.14 -16.10 2.72
C ASP A 79 -6.86 -16.42 3.52
N ILE A 80 -5.71 -15.94 3.05
CA ILE A 80 -4.42 -16.08 3.75
C ILE A 80 -4.28 -14.99 4.80
N VAL A 81 -4.64 -13.74 4.50
CA VAL A 81 -4.26 -12.58 5.35
C VAL A 81 -5.36 -12.06 6.28
N GLN A 82 -6.64 -12.23 5.94
CA GLN A 82 -7.77 -11.66 6.68
C GLN A 82 -7.99 -12.32 8.05
N LEU A 83 -8.44 -11.56 9.04
CA LEU A 83 -8.84 -12.10 10.33
C LEU A 83 -10.25 -12.71 10.25
N PRO A 84 -10.50 -13.82 10.97
CA PRO A 84 -11.83 -14.42 10.98
C PRO A 84 -12.80 -13.62 11.87
N ASP A 85 -14.07 -13.59 11.48
CA ASP A 85 -15.16 -13.23 12.40
C ASP A 85 -15.23 -14.22 13.58
N LEU A 86 -15.51 -13.68 14.77
CA LEU A 86 -15.81 -14.42 15.99
C LEU A 86 -17.11 -13.88 16.62
N PRO A 87 -17.75 -14.58 17.57
CA PRO A 87 -18.98 -14.09 18.19
C PRO A 87 -18.90 -12.66 18.77
N ASN A 88 -17.71 -12.22 19.16
CA ASN A 88 -17.41 -10.90 19.71
C ASN A 88 -16.39 -10.10 18.88
N VAL A 89 -16.07 -10.55 17.66
CA VAL A 89 -15.17 -9.84 16.73
C VAL A 89 -15.84 -9.80 15.36
N GLU A 90 -16.04 -8.60 14.84
CA GLU A 90 -16.57 -8.39 13.49
C GLU A 90 -15.42 -7.85 12.62
N THR A 91 -15.25 -8.41 11.41
CA THR A 91 -14.22 -7.94 10.48
C THR A 91 -14.78 -7.50 9.13
N ALA A 92 -14.05 -6.62 8.44
CA ALA A 92 -14.35 -6.21 7.07
C ALA A 92 -13.03 -6.00 6.32
N VAL A 93 -12.64 -6.99 5.52
CA VAL A 93 -11.42 -6.91 4.70
C VAL A 93 -11.67 -6.12 3.43
N SER A 94 -10.69 -5.28 3.08
CA SER A 94 -10.65 -4.49 1.87
C SER A 94 -9.26 -4.51 1.26
N LEU A 95 -9.19 -4.19 -0.03
CA LEU A 95 -7.94 -3.78 -0.67
C LEU A 95 -7.72 -2.31 -0.43
N ALA A 96 -6.46 -1.91 -0.30
CA ALA A 96 -6.06 -0.52 -0.18
C ALA A 96 -4.89 -0.20 -1.14
N GLY A 97 -4.52 1.08 -1.20
CA GLY A 97 -3.30 1.51 -1.87
C GLY A 97 -3.25 1.12 -3.35
N SER A 98 -2.11 0.53 -3.75
CA SER A 98 -1.86 0.09 -5.14
C SER A 98 -2.85 -0.99 -5.60
N ALA A 99 -3.23 -1.90 -4.71
CA ALA A 99 -4.09 -3.04 -5.01
C ALA A 99 -5.55 -2.64 -5.27
N ALA A 100 -6.02 -1.55 -4.67
CA ALA A 100 -7.36 -1.01 -4.90
C ALA A 100 -7.48 -0.18 -6.19
N GLN A 101 -6.36 0.19 -6.81
CA GLN A 101 -6.30 1.08 -7.97
C GLN A 101 -5.88 0.34 -9.25
N GLY A 102 -6.31 -0.92 -9.42
CA GLY A 102 -5.82 -1.82 -10.48
C GLY A 102 -6.02 -1.36 -11.92
N VAL A 103 -6.94 -0.43 -12.19
CA VAL A 103 -7.10 0.22 -13.52
C VAL A 103 -5.96 1.20 -13.80
N ILE A 104 -5.40 1.82 -12.76
CA ILE A 104 -4.38 2.87 -12.86
C ILE A 104 -3.00 2.31 -12.57
N GLN A 105 -2.91 1.42 -11.59
CA GLN A 105 -1.68 0.73 -11.22
C GLN A 105 -1.77 -0.70 -11.73
N LEU A 106 -1.62 -0.86 -13.06
CA LEU A 106 -1.66 -2.16 -13.75
C LEU A 106 -0.64 -3.17 -13.17
N TYR A 107 0.40 -2.66 -12.53
CA TYR A 107 1.53 -3.42 -11.99
C TYR A 107 1.72 -3.13 -10.49
N PRO A 108 0.80 -3.58 -9.62
CA PRO A 108 0.97 -3.41 -8.18
C PRO A 108 2.20 -4.20 -7.72
N GLY A 109 3.06 -3.55 -6.93
CA GLY A 109 4.28 -4.16 -6.41
C GLY A 109 4.05 -5.08 -5.21
N ASP A 110 2.89 -4.94 -4.59
CA ASP A 110 2.43 -5.54 -3.34
C ASP A 110 0.91 -5.72 -3.37
N CYS A 111 0.39 -6.56 -2.48
CA CYS A 111 -1.04 -6.70 -2.21
C CYS A 111 -1.34 -6.11 -0.84
N ASP A 112 -1.68 -4.82 -0.82
CA ASP A 112 -2.09 -4.11 0.38
C ASP A 112 -3.56 -4.36 0.71
N TYR A 113 -3.79 -4.95 1.88
CA TYR A 113 -5.07 -5.09 2.52
C TYR A 113 -5.20 -4.12 3.69
N PHE A 114 -6.44 -3.73 3.91
CA PHE A 114 -6.89 -2.98 5.06
C PHE A 114 -8.10 -3.68 5.63
N GLU A 115 -8.10 -3.94 6.93
CA GLU A 115 -9.17 -4.67 7.58
C GLU A 115 -9.69 -3.90 8.79
N ARG A 116 -10.99 -3.61 8.78
CA ARG A 116 -11.65 -3.09 9.98
C ARG A 116 -11.89 -4.25 10.93
N VAL A 117 -11.50 -4.08 12.19
CA VAL A 117 -11.63 -5.12 13.23
C VAL A 117 -12.34 -4.50 14.43
N ASN A 118 -13.62 -4.79 14.60
CA ASN A 118 -14.38 -4.29 15.74
C ASN A 118 -14.54 -5.37 16.81
N ILE A 119 -14.00 -5.11 18.00
CA ILE A 119 -13.96 -6.04 19.12
C ILE A 119 -14.95 -5.60 20.20
N LYS A 120 -15.93 -6.46 20.49
CA LYS A 120 -16.89 -6.28 21.58
C LYS A 120 -16.35 -6.91 22.85
N ALA A 121 -16.17 -6.10 23.90
CA ALA A 121 -15.65 -6.56 25.18
C ALA A 121 -16.11 -5.65 26.34
N GLU A 122 -16.08 -6.15 27.57
CA GLU A 122 -16.52 -5.39 28.75
C GLU A 122 -15.55 -4.24 29.07
N THR A 123 -14.25 -4.43 28.80
CA THR A 123 -13.22 -3.41 28.98
C THR A 123 -12.26 -3.35 27.80
N GLN A 124 -11.60 -2.20 27.63
CA GLN A 124 -10.57 -2.01 26.61
C GLN A 124 -9.42 -3.01 26.78
N GLU A 125 -9.01 -3.31 28.02
CA GLU A 125 -7.95 -4.28 28.30
C GLU A 125 -8.34 -5.72 27.96
N GLU A 126 -9.63 -6.05 28.00
CA GLU A 126 -10.13 -7.32 27.48
C GLU A 126 -10.10 -7.33 25.94
N ALA A 127 -10.51 -6.22 25.30
CA ALA A 127 -10.43 -6.09 23.85
C ALA A 127 -8.98 -6.20 23.32
N CYS A 128 -8.00 -5.58 23.98
CA CYS A 128 -6.58 -5.71 23.62
C CYS A 128 -6.09 -7.16 23.72
N ARG A 129 -6.54 -7.92 24.73
CA ARG A 129 -6.19 -9.34 24.87
C ARG A 129 -6.84 -10.20 23.78
N ILE A 130 -8.10 -9.93 23.44
CA ILE A 130 -8.78 -10.59 22.32
C ILE A 130 -8.03 -10.33 21.00
N LEU A 131 -7.60 -9.08 20.76
CA LEU A 131 -6.79 -8.72 19.60
C LEU A 131 -5.46 -9.50 19.56
N ALA A 132 -4.74 -9.53 20.69
CA ALA A 132 -3.47 -10.22 20.81
C ALA A 132 -3.60 -11.72 20.51
N ASP A 133 -4.63 -12.38 21.05
CA ASP A 133 -4.92 -13.79 20.80
C ASP A 133 -5.29 -14.01 19.33
N LEU A 134 -6.18 -13.17 18.78
CA LEU A 134 -6.65 -13.26 17.40
C LEU A 134 -5.51 -13.12 16.37
N MET A 135 -4.66 -12.10 16.53
CA MET A 135 -3.52 -11.87 15.64
C MET A 135 -2.51 -13.01 15.73
N ARG A 136 -2.20 -13.49 16.93
CA ARG A 136 -1.24 -14.58 17.12
C ARG A 136 -1.80 -15.90 16.58
N ASP A 137 -3.06 -16.22 16.85
CA ASP A 137 -3.70 -17.43 16.32
C ASP A 137 -3.75 -17.40 14.79
N LYS A 138 -4.05 -16.24 14.19
CA LYS A 138 -3.97 -16.05 12.73
C LYS A 138 -2.55 -16.30 12.22
N ALA A 139 -1.55 -15.66 12.82
CA ALA A 139 -0.15 -15.79 12.44
C ALA A 139 0.33 -17.25 12.52
N LEU A 140 -0.06 -17.99 13.56
CA LEU A 140 0.31 -19.39 13.73
C LEU A 140 -0.44 -20.32 12.78
N THR A 141 -1.73 -20.05 12.53
CA THR A 141 -2.55 -20.84 11.59
C THR A 141 -2.09 -20.65 10.15
N LYS A 142 -1.66 -19.44 9.81
CA LYS A 142 -1.14 -19.05 8.49
C LYS A 142 0.37 -18.79 8.54
N PHE A 143 1.09 -19.53 9.38
CA PHE A 143 2.53 -19.38 9.56
C PHE A 143 3.30 -19.71 8.27
N GLU A 144 2.97 -20.86 7.68
CA GLU A 144 3.56 -21.36 6.45
C GLU A 144 2.56 -22.29 5.77
N GLY A 145 2.51 -22.26 4.44
CA GLY A 145 1.67 -23.09 3.59
C GLY A 145 2.37 -23.43 2.28
N PRO A 146 1.70 -24.17 1.37
CA PRO A 146 2.29 -24.55 0.09
C PRO A 146 2.64 -23.36 -0.81
N ASP A 147 1.96 -22.23 -0.62
CA ASP A 147 2.03 -21.03 -1.45
C ASP A 147 2.13 -19.74 -0.64
N TYR A 148 2.44 -19.80 0.66
CA TYR A 148 2.63 -18.60 1.48
C TYR A 148 3.55 -18.84 2.69
N GLN A 149 4.16 -17.76 3.18
CA GLN A 149 4.99 -17.76 4.37
C GLN A 149 4.80 -16.43 5.13
N LEU A 150 4.60 -16.49 6.45
CA LEU A 150 4.56 -15.32 7.33
C LEU A 150 5.95 -14.69 7.43
N LEU A 151 6.01 -13.36 7.32
CA LEU A 151 7.25 -12.59 7.41
C LEU A 151 7.36 -11.88 8.76
N GLU A 152 6.40 -11.00 9.06
CA GLU A 152 6.42 -10.08 10.19
C GLU A 152 4.99 -9.85 10.72
N VAL A 153 4.89 -9.59 12.02
CA VAL A 153 3.68 -9.03 12.63
C VAL A 153 4.09 -7.79 13.43
N ARG A 154 3.29 -6.73 13.31
CA ARG A 154 3.43 -5.51 14.12
C ARG A 154 2.29 -5.43 15.10
N PHE A 155 2.62 -5.42 16.38
CA PHE A 155 1.68 -5.38 17.48
C PHE A 155 2.37 -4.81 18.72
N GLY A 156 1.87 -3.68 19.21
CA GLY A 156 2.38 -3.00 20.38
C GLY A 156 3.23 -1.75 20.05
N THR A 157 3.39 -0.91 21.06
CA THR A 157 4.27 0.27 21.06
C THR A 157 5.29 0.17 22.19
N TRP A 158 6.57 0.42 21.89
CA TRP A 158 7.62 0.44 22.92
C TRP A 158 7.38 1.56 23.93
N GLN A 159 7.33 1.22 25.23
CA GLN A 159 7.14 2.21 26.31
C GLN A 159 8.46 2.77 26.86
N GLU A 160 9.59 2.27 26.35
CA GLU A 160 10.94 2.67 26.71
C GLU A 160 11.92 2.41 25.56
N ASP A 161 13.09 3.03 25.60
CA ASP A 161 14.13 2.82 24.59
C ASP A 161 14.75 1.42 24.72
N VAL A 162 14.82 0.71 23.59
CA VAL A 162 15.39 -0.64 23.51
C VAL A 162 16.45 -0.74 22.42
N ILE A 163 17.21 -1.82 22.44
CA ILE A 163 18.13 -2.22 21.37
C ILE A 163 17.68 -3.62 20.91
N LYS A 164 17.25 -3.73 19.66
CA LYS A 164 16.88 -4.99 19.01
C LYS A 164 17.84 -5.25 17.85
N ASP A 165 18.45 -6.43 17.80
CA ASP A 165 19.42 -6.81 16.76
C ASP A 165 20.58 -5.83 16.56
N GLY A 166 20.97 -5.13 17.64
CA GLY A 166 22.03 -4.12 17.62
C GLY A 166 21.57 -2.71 17.22
N GLU A 167 20.33 -2.55 16.79
CA GLU A 167 19.75 -1.27 16.39
C GLU A 167 18.97 -0.61 17.55
N PRO A 168 19.22 0.68 17.85
CA PRO A 168 18.47 1.41 18.87
C PRO A 168 17.07 1.76 18.37
N ILE A 169 16.05 1.45 19.16
CA ILE A 169 14.65 1.75 18.90
C ILE A 169 14.14 2.64 20.04
N GLY A 170 13.56 3.79 19.67
CA GLY A 170 13.08 4.77 20.65
C GLY A 170 11.69 4.44 21.19
N ASN A 171 11.41 4.90 22.41
CA ASN A 171 10.07 4.94 23.00
C ASN A 171 9.05 5.56 22.03
N GLY A 172 7.85 4.97 21.95
CA GLY A 172 6.78 5.36 21.04
C GLY A 172 6.87 4.73 19.64
N SER A 173 7.91 3.92 19.38
CA SER A 173 8.02 3.21 18.10
C SER A 173 7.16 1.94 18.10
N PRO A 174 6.56 1.57 16.97
CA PRO A 174 5.86 0.28 16.82
C PRO A 174 6.80 -0.91 17.08
N ILE A 175 6.25 -1.99 17.62
CA ILE A 175 6.98 -3.24 17.87
C ILE A 175 6.80 -4.19 16.67
N SER A 176 7.93 -4.58 16.09
CA SER A 176 8.02 -5.59 15.03
C SER A 176 8.41 -6.95 15.61
N TRP A 177 7.62 -7.97 15.30
CA TRP A 177 7.83 -9.36 15.65
C TRP A 177 8.11 -10.18 14.40
N SER A 178 9.23 -10.88 14.35
CA SER A 178 9.49 -11.90 13.33
C SER A 178 8.57 -13.10 13.51
N ALA A 179 8.36 -13.87 12.44
CA ALA A 179 7.57 -15.11 12.51
C ALA A 179 8.04 -16.02 13.67
N ASP A 180 9.34 -16.23 13.84
CA ASP A 180 9.87 -17.08 14.92
C ASP A 180 9.60 -16.51 16.33
N GLU A 181 9.66 -15.18 16.51
CA GLU A 181 9.31 -14.54 17.79
C GLU A 181 7.81 -14.72 18.10
N ILE A 182 6.92 -14.61 17.10
CA ILE A 182 5.49 -14.89 17.25
C ILE A 182 5.26 -16.35 17.68
N LYS A 183 5.95 -17.28 17.02
CA LYS A 183 5.91 -18.72 17.35
C LYS A 183 6.39 -19.00 18.76
N ALA A 184 7.47 -18.35 19.19
CA ALA A 184 7.96 -18.44 20.56
C ALA A 184 7.02 -17.77 21.58
N GLY A 185 6.26 -16.76 21.15
CA GLY A 185 5.44 -15.91 22.03
C GLY A 185 6.25 -14.84 22.77
N GLN A 186 7.53 -14.67 22.41
CA GLN A 186 8.46 -13.78 23.10
C GLN A 186 9.62 -13.39 22.18
N MET A 187 10.25 -12.26 22.46
CA MET A 187 11.48 -11.81 21.81
C MET A 187 12.57 -11.44 22.83
N GLN A 188 13.81 -11.40 22.37
CA GLN A 188 14.95 -10.96 23.18
C GLN A 188 15.43 -9.60 22.68
N VAL A 189 15.45 -8.61 23.59
CA VAL A 189 16.01 -7.28 23.33
C VAL A 189 16.99 -6.91 24.45
N ALA A 190 17.68 -5.79 24.31
CA ALA A 190 18.36 -5.15 25.42
C ALA A 190 17.69 -3.82 25.76
N ARG A 191 17.65 -3.47 27.05
CA ARG A 191 17.31 -2.11 27.49
C ARG A 191 18.41 -1.14 27.05
N ALA A 192 18.13 0.16 27.04
CA ALA A 192 19.15 1.18 26.80
C ALA A 192 20.37 1.10 27.76
N SER A 193 20.21 0.46 28.93
CA SER A 193 21.29 0.15 29.87
C SER A 193 22.24 -0.99 29.42
N GLY A 194 21.86 -1.74 28.38
CA GLY A 194 22.53 -2.97 27.93
C GLY A 194 22.09 -4.23 28.66
N GLU A 195 21.12 -4.14 29.59
CA GLU A 195 20.54 -5.32 30.26
C GLU A 195 19.64 -6.10 29.29
N ALA A 196 19.84 -7.42 29.21
CA ALA A 196 18.98 -8.29 28.42
C ALA A 196 17.56 -8.32 28.99
N TRP A 197 16.57 -8.26 28.10
CA TRP A 197 15.16 -8.23 28.46
C TRP A 197 14.37 -9.13 27.50
N GLU A 198 13.69 -10.11 28.09
CA GLU A 198 12.71 -10.94 27.41
C GLU A 198 11.36 -10.21 27.40
N VAL A 199 10.83 -9.98 26.21
CA VAL A 199 9.56 -9.27 25.99
C VAL A 199 8.54 -10.29 25.51
N GLU A 200 7.53 -10.53 26.33
CA GLU A 200 6.40 -11.41 26.02
C GLU A 200 5.43 -10.76 25.04
N TRP A 201 4.73 -11.57 24.24
CA TRP A 201 3.73 -11.12 23.27
C TRP A 201 2.68 -10.18 23.87
N GLU A 202 2.24 -10.46 25.11
CA GLU A 202 1.24 -9.69 25.83
C GLU A 202 1.70 -8.26 26.16
N TYR A 203 3.00 -7.94 26.04
CA TYR A 203 3.47 -6.57 26.18
C TYR A 203 2.77 -5.63 25.19
N GLY A 204 2.44 -6.11 23.98
CA GLY A 204 1.71 -5.33 22.99
C GLY A 204 0.30 -4.92 23.44
N CYS A 205 -0.30 -5.61 24.41
CA CYS A 205 -1.62 -5.24 24.95
C CYS A 205 -1.60 -3.91 25.73
N LEU A 206 -0.44 -3.44 26.17
CA LEU A 206 -0.32 -2.18 26.93
C LEU A 206 -0.72 -0.97 26.07
N ASP A 207 -0.33 -1.00 24.81
CA ASP A 207 -0.61 0.00 23.80
C ASP A 207 -0.46 -0.70 22.45
N PRO A 208 -1.53 -1.29 21.89
CA PRO A 208 -1.48 -2.03 20.63
C PRO A 208 -0.91 -1.21 19.48
N GLY A 209 -1.17 0.10 19.50
CA GLY A 209 -0.73 1.03 18.47
C GLY A 209 -1.12 0.56 17.07
N TRP A 210 -0.22 0.82 16.12
CA TRP A 210 -0.40 0.44 14.73
C TRP A 210 -0.20 -1.06 14.51
N CYS A 211 -1.24 -1.75 14.06
CA CYS A 211 -1.28 -3.20 13.89
C CYS A 211 -1.19 -3.62 12.41
N LYS A 212 -0.30 -4.57 12.10
CA LYS A 212 -0.11 -5.08 10.72
C LYS A 212 0.37 -6.52 10.72
N MET A 213 0.02 -7.29 9.69
CA MET A 213 0.55 -8.63 9.46
C MET A 213 1.02 -8.79 8.01
N ASP A 214 2.19 -9.41 7.82
CA ASP A 214 2.88 -9.46 6.53
C ASP A 214 3.22 -10.90 6.12
N TRP A 215 2.89 -11.25 4.88
CA TRP A 215 3.21 -12.52 4.25
C TRP A 215 3.91 -12.29 2.91
N VAL A 216 4.66 -13.29 2.48
CA VAL A 216 4.95 -13.51 1.05
C VAL A 216 4.03 -14.60 0.53
N VAL A 217 3.45 -14.40 -0.65
CA VAL A 217 2.52 -15.34 -1.30
C VAL A 217 3.03 -15.67 -2.70
N THR A 218 3.03 -16.96 -3.04
CA THR A 218 3.33 -17.46 -4.38
C THR A 218 2.07 -17.47 -5.23
N GLU A 219 2.14 -16.82 -6.39
CA GLU A 219 1.05 -16.74 -7.34
C GLU A 219 1.26 -17.74 -8.48
N THR A 220 0.48 -18.82 -8.47
CA THR A 220 0.60 -19.86 -9.52
C THR A 220 0.25 -19.33 -10.92
N GLU A 221 -0.75 -18.45 -11.01
CA GLU A 221 -1.22 -17.88 -12.28
C GLU A 221 -0.22 -16.88 -12.89
N ARG A 222 0.44 -16.09 -12.04
CA ARG A 222 1.43 -15.08 -12.43
C ARG A 222 2.88 -15.58 -12.37
N LYS A 223 3.10 -16.81 -11.89
CA LYS A 223 4.41 -17.47 -11.75
C LYS A 223 5.45 -16.61 -11.03
N GLY A 224 5.08 -16.05 -9.89
CA GLY A 224 5.95 -15.20 -9.10
C GLY A 224 5.54 -15.17 -7.64
N VAL A 225 6.20 -14.32 -6.88
CA VAL A 225 5.83 -13.98 -5.50
C VAL A 225 5.38 -12.53 -5.39
N VAL A 226 4.53 -12.28 -4.40
CA VAL A 226 4.08 -10.94 -4.01
C VAL A 226 4.06 -10.84 -2.49
N ASN A 227 4.42 -9.67 -1.96
CA ASN A 227 4.17 -9.36 -0.56
C ASN A 227 2.69 -9.06 -0.37
N ALA A 228 2.06 -9.71 0.60
CA ALA A 228 0.68 -9.47 1.00
C ALA A 228 0.66 -8.95 2.44
N SER A 229 0.18 -7.72 2.59
CA SER A 229 0.20 -6.98 3.84
C SER A 229 -1.22 -6.73 4.29
N ASN A 230 -1.56 -6.96 5.56
CA ASN A 230 -2.86 -6.63 6.12
C ASN A 230 -2.71 -5.64 7.28
N MET A 231 -3.16 -4.40 7.05
CA MET A 231 -3.21 -3.35 8.05
C MET A 231 -4.55 -3.41 8.79
N LEU A 232 -4.52 -3.37 10.12
CA LEU A 232 -5.72 -3.51 10.95
C LEU A 232 -6.14 -2.16 11.55
N ASP A 233 -7.34 -1.70 11.20
CA ASP A 233 -8.03 -0.57 11.83
C ASP A 233 -8.93 -1.12 12.96
N VAL A 234 -8.36 -1.16 14.16
CA VAL A 234 -8.98 -1.85 15.30
C VAL A 234 -9.78 -0.90 16.17
N THR A 235 -11.04 -1.26 16.43
CA THR A 235 -11.92 -0.55 17.35
C THR A 235 -12.38 -1.44 18.50
N TRP A 236 -12.52 -0.85 19.68
CA TRP A 236 -13.21 -1.46 20.82
C TRP A 236 -14.65 -0.92 20.91
N GLU A 237 -15.61 -1.82 20.95
CA GLU A 237 -17.02 -1.54 21.24
C GLU A 237 -17.35 -1.96 22.68
N ALA A 238 -17.68 -0.96 23.52
CA ALA A 238 -18.04 -1.16 24.91
C ALA A 238 -19.50 -1.67 25.06
N PRO A 239 -19.91 -2.20 26.24
CA PRO A 239 -21.27 -2.71 26.44
C PRO A 239 -22.39 -1.67 26.26
N ASP A 240 -22.06 -0.37 26.31
CA ASP A 240 -23.00 0.73 26.05
C ASP A 240 -23.12 1.08 24.55
N GLY A 241 -22.37 0.39 23.69
CA GLY A 241 -22.31 0.60 22.24
C GLY A 241 -21.35 1.70 21.79
N SER A 242 -20.61 2.34 22.71
CA SER A 242 -19.58 3.30 22.33
C SER A 242 -18.40 2.62 21.64
N ILE A 243 -17.89 3.24 20.57
CA ILE A 243 -16.78 2.74 19.77
C ILE A 243 -15.56 3.64 19.95
N THR A 244 -14.43 3.04 20.29
CA THR A 244 -13.14 3.73 20.49
C THR A 244 -12.06 3.10 19.61
N PRO A 245 -11.39 3.85 18.72
CA PRO A 245 -10.25 3.34 17.97
C PRO A 245 -9.07 3.06 18.90
N MET A 246 -8.38 1.94 18.70
CA MET A 246 -7.28 1.51 19.58
C MET A 246 -5.98 2.28 19.33
N ASP A 247 -5.78 2.81 18.13
CA ASP A 247 -4.62 3.64 17.76
C ASP A 247 -4.90 5.15 17.79
N GLY A 248 -6.15 5.53 18.10
CA GLY A 248 -6.58 6.90 18.33
C GLY A 248 -7.36 7.56 17.20
N PHE A 249 -7.56 6.92 16.04
CA PHE A 249 -8.42 7.43 14.98
C PHE A 249 -9.05 6.29 14.15
N ILE A 250 -10.14 6.58 13.44
CA ILE A 250 -10.74 5.63 12.49
C ILE A 250 -10.33 6.09 11.09
N ASP A 251 -9.66 5.21 10.34
CA ASP A 251 -9.18 5.52 9.00
C ASP A 251 -10.35 5.77 8.02
N PRO A 252 -10.26 6.83 7.19
CA PRO A 252 -11.27 7.12 6.18
C PRO A 252 -11.15 6.19 4.97
N TYR A 253 -12.29 5.75 4.43
CA TYR A 253 -12.39 4.72 3.39
C TYR A 253 -12.16 5.19 1.94
N PHE A 254 -11.53 6.35 1.73
CA PHE A 254 -11.44 6.98 0.40
C PHE A 254 -10.57 6.22 -0.63
N GLN A 255 -9.91 5.14 -0.22
CA GLN A 255 -9.04 4.32 -1.08
C GLN A 255 -9.32 2.82 -0.94
N GLU A 256 -10.37 2.43 -0.24
CA GLU A 256 -10.65 1.04 0.09
C GLU A 256 -11.69 0.43 -0.85
N VAL A 257 -11.45 -0.82 -1.26
CA VAL A 257 -12.42 -1.69 -1.95
C VAL A 257 -12.66 -2.91 -1.09
N TYR A 258 -13.81 -2.94 -0.42
CA TYR A 258 -14.23 -4.05 0.44
C TYR A 258 -14.65 -5.25 -0.38
N LEU A 259 -14.15 -6.42 0.02
CA LEU A 259 -14.22 -7.61 -0.80
C LEU A 259 -15.51 -8.40 -0.64
N GLU A 260 -16.21 -8.24 0.50
CA GLU A 260 -17.38 -9.04 0.83
C GLU A 260 -18.54 -8.17 1.32
N ALA A 261 -19.62 -8.10 0.52
CA ALA A 261 -20.82 -7.32 0.81
C ALA A 261 -21.49 -7.66 2.16
N ASP A 262 -21.27 -8.86 2.70
CA ASP A 262 -21.78 -9.27 4.01
C ASP A 262 -21.22 -8.41 5.16
N SER A 263 -20.10 -7.73 4.94
CA SER A 263 -19.46 -6.83 5.92
C SER A 263 -19.96 -5.36 5.88
N VAL A 264 -20.88 -5.02 4.96
CA VAL A 264 -21.52 -3.69 4.86
C VAL A 264 -22.11 -3.20 6.20
N PRO A 265 -22.76 -4.03 7.04
CA PRO A 265 -23.26 -3.58 8.33
C PRO A 265 -22.16 -3.07 9.26
N LEU A 266 -21.00 -3.72 9.32
CA LEU A 266 -19.86 -3.27 10.11
C LEU A 266 -19.30 -1.96 9.55
N PHE A 267 -19.08 -1.91 8.23
CA PHE A 267 -18.61 -0.70 7.57
C PHE A 267 -19.53 0.50 7.83
N SER A 268 -20.84 0.32 7.65
CA SER A 268 -21.84 1.39 7.85
C SER A 268 -21.82 1.90 9.29
N LYS A 269 -21.72 0.97 10.27
CA LYS A 269 -21.58 1.31 11.69
C LYS A 269 -20.35 2.18 11.94
N LEU A 270 -19.18 1.80 11.42
CA LEU A 270 -17.93 2.55 11.64
C LEU A 270 -17.89 3.87 10.86
N ALA A 271 -18.48 3.91 9.66
CA ALA A 271 -18.56 5.12 8.84
C ALA A 271 -19.35 6.26 9.51
N GLU A 272 -20.33 5.95 10.38
CA GLU A 272 -21.04 6.94 11.18
C GLU A 272 -20.17 7.66 12.21
N HIS A 273 -19.03 7.06 12.59
CA HIS A 273 -18.06 7.64 13.52
C HIS A 273 -16.97 8.46 12.84
N ILE A 274 -16.94 8.50 11.50
CA ILE A 274 -15.96 9.27 10.73
C ILE A 274 -16.30 10.77 10.81
N SER A 275 -15.28 11.59 11.02
CA SER A 275 -15.42 13.06 11.10
C SER A 275 -16.05 13.63 9.82
N PRO A 276 -16.98 14.60 9.92
CA PRO A 276 -17.44 15.36 8.76
C PRO A 276 -16.32 16.13 8.04
N GLN A 277 -15.18 16.34 8.70
CA GLN A 277 -13.98 16.99 8.16
C GLN A 277 -12.95 15.97 7.66
N ALA A 278 -13.25 14.67 7.69
CA ALA A 278 -12.32 13.61 7.35
C ALA A 278 -11.71 13.77 5.96
N LEU A 279 -12.48 14.26 4.97
CA LEU A 279 -11.94 14.51 3.63
C LEU A 279 -10.89 15.63 3.63
N ASP A 280 -11.14 16.73 4.33
CA ASP A 280 -10.21 17.86 4.41
C ASP A 280 -8.95 17.46 5.18
N GLU A 281 -9.10 16.77 6.30
CA GLU A 281 -8.01 16.24 7.13
C GLU A 281 -7.15 15.25 6.33
N TYR A 282 -7.80 14.36 5.59
CA TYR A 282 -7.15 13.39 4.71
C TYR A 282 -6.37 14.06 3.58
N VAL A 283 -6.97 15.03 2.89
CA VAL A 283 -6.29 15.81 1.84
C VAL A 283 -5.10 16.56 2.42
N GLN A 284 -5.23 17.13 3.63
CA GLN A 284 -4.13 17.81 4.31
C GLN A 284 -2.98 16.84 4.63
N GLN A 285 -3.28 15.66 5.15
CA GLN A 285 -2.29 14.62 5.45
C GLN A 285 -1.55 14.17 4.19
N ILE A 286 -2.28 13.87 3.11
CA ILE A 286 -1.67 13.48 1.82
C ILE A 286 -0.81 14.62 1.25
N THR A 287 -1.25 15.87 1.37
CA THR A 287 -0.45 17.04 0.97
C THR A 287 0.86 17.12 1.77
N GLY A 288 0.82 16.76 3.06
CA GLY A 288 2.02 16.60 3.88
C GLY A 288 2.99 15.54 3.34
N GLU A 289 2.48 14.40 2.88
CA GLU A 289 3.29 13.36 2.22
C GLU A 289 3.85 13.84 0.87
N VAL A 290 3.10 14.62 0.07
CA VAL A 290 3.61 15.26 -1.15
C VAL A 290 4.82 16.15 -0.84
N TYR A 291 4.73 16.97 0.22
CA TYR A 291 5.86 17.79 0.67
C TYR A 291 7.08 16.93 1.06
N LYS A 292 6.86 15.87 1.84
CA LYS A 292 7.92 14.95 2.27
C LYS A 292 8.65 14.35 1.07
N TYR A 293 7.93 13.89 0.05
CA TYR A 293 8.53 13.25 -1.13
C TYR A 293 9.06 14.21 -2.19
N THR A 294 8.82 15.52 -2.04
CA THR A 294 9.47 16.55 -2.86
C THR A 294 10.74 17.13 -2.21
N HIS A 295 10.89 17.04 -0.88
CA HIS A 295 11.95 17.73 -0.14
C HIS A 295 12.86 16.86 0.73
N LYS A 296 12.30 15.89 1.46
CA LYS A 296 13.04 15.11 2.47
C LYS A 296 13.53 13.78 1.91
N HIS A 297 12.62 13.05 1.25
CA HIS A 297 12.87 11.74 0.67
C HIS A 297 12.40 11.77 -0.77
N ILE A 298 13.21 12.36 -1.66
CA ILE A 298 12.77 12.69 -3.02
C ILE A 298 12.30 11.43 -3.75
N ASN A 299 11.01 11.37 -4.11
CA ASN A 299 10.41 10.25 -4.86
C ASN A 299 9.16 10.73 -5.62
N TYR A 300 9.31 11.05 -6.90
CA TYR A 300 8.30 11.75 -7.69
C TYR A 300 7.14 10.89 -8.17
N GLY A 301 7.26 9.57 -8.28
CA GLY A 301 6.05 8.77 -8.53
C GLY A 301 5.30 8.44 -7.24
N LYS A 302 5.93 8.45 -6.05
CA LYS A 302 5.15 8.59 -4.80
C LYS A 302 4.39 9.92 -4.81
N VAL A 303 5.02 11.03 -5.22
CA VAL A 303 4.31 12.31 -5.42
C VAL A 303 3.15 12.17 -6.41
N ALA A 304 3.35 11.54 -7.57
CA ALA A 304 2.28 11.30 -8.55
C ALA A 304 1.09 10.55 -7.94
N LYS A 305 1.34 9.45 -7.21
CA LYS A 305 0.27 8.65 -6.55
C LYS A 305 -0.53 9.51 -5.56
N ARG A 306 0.14 10.37 -4.80
CA ARG A 306 -0.52 11.25 -3.81
C ARG A 306 -1.28 12.38 -4.50
N LEU A 307 -0.71 13.00 -5.53
CA LEU A 307 -1.36 14.06 -6.32
C LEU A 307 -2.60 13.54 -7.05
N TYR A 308 -2.55 12.32 -7.61
CA TYR A 308 -3.73 11.68 -8.19
C TYR A 308 -4.89 11.64 -7.19
N ASN A 309 -4.62 11.14 -5.98
CA ASN A 309 -5.61 11.05 -4.91
C ASN A 309 -6.12 12.43 -4.45
N VAL A 310 -5.24 13.42 -4.26
CA VAL A 310 -5.65 14.78 -3.92
C VAL A 310 -6.54 15.36 -5.03
N PHE A 311 -6.14 15.23 -6.29
CA PHE A 311 -6.82 15.88 -7.41
C PHE A 311 -8.18 15.24 -7.73
N ARG A 312 -8.28 13.91 -7.69
CA ARG A 312 -9.56 13.20 -7.89
C ARG A 312 -10.56 13.50 -6.78
N LEU A 313 -10.10 13.72 -5.54
CA LEU A 313 -10.96 14.03 -4.40
C LEU A 313 -11.33 15.53 -4.27
N THR A 314 -10.53 16.42 -4.87
CA THR A 314 -10.73 17.89 -4.78
C THR A 314 -11.30 18.52 -6.06
N GLY A 315 -11.73 17.71 -7.03
CA GLY A 315 -12.36 18.20 -8.25
C GLY A 315 -11.41 18.65 -9.36
N ARG A 316 -10.10 18.39 -9.23
CA ARG A 316 -9.08 18.72 -10.25
C ARG A 316 -8.95 17.59 -11.28
N TYR A 317 -10.08 17.18 -11.87
CA TYR A 317 -10.18 15.95 -12.66
C TYR A 317 -9.28 15.91 -13.88
N ARG A 318 -9.07 17.05 -14.57
CA ARG A 318 -8.16 17.12 -15.71
C ARG A 318 -6.73 16.70 -15.36
N ALA A 319 -6.21 17.22 -14.26
CA ALA A 319 -4.86 16.91 -13.80
C ALA A 319 -4.78 15.48 -13.24
N ALA A 320 -5.84 15.02 -12.56
CA ALA A 320 -5.94 13.62 -12.13
C ALA A 320 -5.92 12.65 -13.32
N ALA A 321 -6.67 12.92 -14.39
CA ALA A 321 -6.66 12.13 -15.62
C ALA A 321 -5.26 12.09 -16.24
N LEU A 322 -4.58 13.23 -16.38
CA LEU A 322 -3.20 13.26 -16.90
C LEU A 322 -2.22 12.46 -16.05
N ILE A 323 -2.36 12.50 -14.71
CA ILE A 323 -1.50 11.73 -13.80
C ILE A 323 -1.82 10.24 -13.89
N ARG A 324 -3.09 9.87 -14.04
CA ARG A 324 -3.54 8.49 -14.22
C ARG A 324 -2.83 7.83 -15.40
N GLU A 325 -2.82 8.48 -16.57
CA GLU A 325 -2.14 7.95 -17.76
C GLU A 325 -0.61 7.77 -17.56
N LEU A 326 0.02 8.49 -16.63
CA LEU A 326 1.45 8.28 -16.34
C LEU A 326 1.74 6.91 -15.73
N PHE A 327 0.76 6.27 -15.12
CA PHE A 327 0.91 4.94 -14.53
C PHE A 327 0.67 3.79 -15.51
N ASP A 328 0.10 4.10 -16.68
CA ASP A 328 -0.05 3.14 -17.78
C ASP A 328 1.17 3.09 -18.71
N GLU A 329 2.05 4.09 -18.60
CA GLU A 329 3.30 4.15 -19.35
C GLU A 329 4.24 2.98 -18.98
N PRO A 330 4.99 2.40 -19.95
CA PRO A 330 5.93 1.33 -19.66
C PRO A 330 6.92 1.66 -18.53
N ALA A 331 7.36 2.93 -18.42
CA ALA A 331 8.24 3.37 -17.34
C ALA A 331 7.65 3.19 -15.93
N ALA A 332 6.32 3.09 -15.79
CA ALA A 332 5.66 2.77 -14.53
C ALA A 332 5.85 1.31 -14.11
N LEU A 333 6.13 0.37 -15.02
CA LEU A 333 6.55 -1.02 -14.70
C LEU A 333 7.78 -1.04 -13.79
N LEU A 334 8.67 -0.06 -13.92
CA LEU A 334 9.88 0.02 -13.11
C LEU A 334 9.57 0.23 -11.61
N TYR A 335 8.39 0.74 -11.25
CA TYR A 335 7.94 0.72 -9.86
C TYR A 335 7.75 -0.69 -9.32
N GLN A 336 7.24 -1.59 -10.15
CA GLN A 336 7.07 -3.00 -9.81
C GLN A 336 8.43 -3.68 -9.63
N VAL A 337 9.40 -3.40 -10.50
CA VAL A 337 10.78 -3.91 -10.38
C VAL A 337 11.36 -3.56 -9.01
N TRP A 338 11.18 -2.32 -8.56
CA TRP A 338 11.65 -1.89 -7.24
C TRP A 338 11.01 -2.71 -6.10
N SER A 339 9.69 -2.90 -6.13
CA SER A 339 8.96 -3.63 -5.08
C SER A 339 9.29 -5.13 -5.08
N LEU A 340 9.40 -5.73 -6.27
CA LEU A 340 9.68 -7.16 -6.39
C LEU A 340 11.10 -7.52 -5.95
N LEU A 341 12.05 -6.57 -5.98
CA LEU A 341 13.36 -6.76 -5.38
C LEU A 341 13.29 -6.93 -3.84
N ASP A 342 12.31 -6.36 -3.16
CA ASP A 342 12.03 -6.64 -1.73
C ASP A 342 11.44 -8.03 -1.55
N THR A 343 10.42 -8.36 -2.33
CA THR A 343 9.76 -9.67 -2.25
C THR A 343 10.72 -10.83 -2.53
N ILE A 344 11.61 -10.69 -3.52
CA ILE A 344 12.62 -11.73 -3.81
C ILE A 344 13.70 -11.79 -2.73
N ASP A 345 14.04 -10.67 -2.07
CA ASP A 345 14.96 -10.68 -0.93
C ASP A 345 14.36 -11.45 0.25
N ASP A 346 13.10 -11.14 0.59
CA ASP A 346 12.37 -11.79 1.67
C ASP A 346 12.15 -13.29 1.41
N ALA A 347 11.77 -13.65 0.18
CA ALA A 347 11.61 -15.03 -0.24
C ALA A 347 12.93 -15.77 -0.50
N GLY A 348 14.04 -15.04 -0.65
CA GLY A 348 15.36 -15.58 -0.98
C GLY A 348 16.16 -16.02 0.25
N LYS A 349 15.65 -15.79 1.46
CA LYS A 349 16.33 -16.13 2.72
C LYS A 349 16.61 -17.64 2.80
N PRO A 350 17.73 -18.08 3.42
CA PRO A 350 18.14 -19.49 3.41
C PRO A 350 17.11 -20.48 3.97
N ASP A 351 16.24 -20.00 4.84
CA ASP A 351 15.15 -20.70 5.52
C ASP A 351 13.79 -20.52 4.85
N SER A 352 13.69 -19.75 3.75
CA SER A 352 12.45 -19.63 3.01
C SER A 352 12.06 -20.95 2.34
N THR A 353 10.77 -21.25 2.38
CA THR A 353 10.17 -22.44 1.76
C THR A 353 9.60 -22.18 0.37
N ILE A 354 9.69 -20.92 -0.09
CA ILE A 354 9.33 -20.53 -1.46
C ILE A 354 10.26 -21.22 -2.47
N ASP A 355 9.66 -21.74 -3.54
CA ASP A 355 10.43 -22.41 -4.59
C ASP A 355 11.39 -21.42 -5.28
N ARG A 356 12.68 -21.76 -5.27
CA ARG A 356 13.73 -20.95 -5.90
C ARG A 356 13.52 -20.81 -7.41
N GLU A 357 12.92 -21.80 -8.06
CA GLU A 357 12.63 -21.72 -9.50
C GLU A 357 11.62 -20.60 -9.78
N THR A 358 10.64 -20.38 -8.90
CA THR A 358 9.70 -19.26 -8.98
C THR A 358 10.43 -17.92 -8.92
N LEU A 359 11.37 -17.77 -7.98
CA LEU A 359 12.17 -16.54 -7.84
C LEU A 359 13.06 -16.28 -9.06
N VAL A 360 13.64 -17.34 -9.63
CA VAL A 360 14.44 -17.27 -10.86
C VAL A 360 13.58 -16.83 -12.04
N GLN A 361 12.42 -17.44 -12.23
CA GLN A 361 11.50 -17.11 -13.32
C GLN A 361 11.03 -15.65 -13.22
N GLN A 362 10.65 -15.20 -12.03
CA GLN A 362 10.26 -13.81 -11.81
C GLN A 362 11.42 -12.84 -12.07
N THR A 363 12.64 -13.20 -11.69
CA THR A 363 13.83 -12.39 -11.99
C THR A 363 14.08 -12.30 -13.50
N ASP A 364 13.90 -13.39 -14.24
CA ASP A 364 14.01 -13.40 -15.71
C ASP A 364 12.93 -12.54 -16.38
N ASP A 365 11.73 -12.51 -15.81
CA ASP A 365 10.63 -11.66 -16.28
C ASP A 365 10.94 -10.17 -16.04
N LEU A 366 11.44 -9.82 -14.85
CA LEU A 366 11.93 -8.46 -14.55
C LEU A 366 13.05 -8.01 -15.49
N ILE A 367 13.97 -8.91 -15.86
CA ILE A 367 15.04 -8.59 -16.83
C ILE A 367 14.42 -8.21 -18.18
N ARG A 368 13.43 -8.97 -18.65
CA ARG A 368 12.76 -8.70 -19.91
C ARG A 368 12.02 -7.36 -19.86
N ASP A 369 11.29 -7.09 -18.78
CA ASP A 369 10.54 -5.84 -18.61
C ASP A 369 11.48 -4.62 -18.64
N VAL A 370 12.65 -4.70 -17.98
CA VAL A 370 13.66 -3.65 -18.03
C VAL A 370 14.23 -3.47 -19.44
N VAL A 371 14.51 -4.54 -20.18
CA VAL A 371 15.03 -4.46 -21.57
C VAL A 371 14.00 -3.88 -22.53
N GLU A 372 12.70 -4.15 -22.31
CA GLU A 372 11.63 -3.64 -23.16
C GLU A 372 11.27 -2.18 -22.85
N THR A 373 11.55 -1.72 -21.62
CA THR A 373 11.13 -0.41 -21.11
C THR A 373 12.25 0.64 -21.09
N CYS A 374 13.49 0.21 -20.82
CA CYS A 374 14.63 1.10 -20.65
C CYS A 374 15.55 1.03 -21.86
N GLU A 375 16.34 2.09 -22.06
CA GLU A 375 17.41 2.10 -23.06
C GLU A 375 18.71 2.67 -22.45
N GLY A 376 19.86 2.13 -22.87
CA GLY A 376 21.17 2.75 -22.68
C GLY A 376 21.94 2.27 -21.44
N PRO A 377 22.87 3.08 -20.89
CA PRO A 377 23.78 2.63 -19.83
C PRO A 377 23.08 2.18 -18.54
N MET A 378 21.99 2.84 -18.16
CA MET A 378 21.26 2.52 -16.93
C MET A 378 20.48 1.20 -17.05
N GLU A 379 19.85 0.94 -18.20
CA GLU A 379 19.26 -0.37 -18.53
C GLU A 379 20.30 -1.48 -18.34
N THR A 380 21.49 -1.30 -18.92
CA THR A 380 22.59 -2.26 -18.80
C THR A 380 22.96 -2.51 -17.33
N GLU A 381 23.04 -1.46 -16.51
CA GLU A 381 23.37 -1.62 -15.09
C GLU A 381 22.30 -2.37 -14.29
N ILE A 382 21.01 -2.09 -14.52
CA ILE A 382 19.90 -2.78 -13.85
C ILE A 382 19.85 -4.24 -14.28
N VAL A 383 19.89 -4.52 -15.59
CA VAL A 383 19.90 -5.88 -16.13
C VAL A 383 21.08 -6.67 -15.58
N MET A 384 22.27 -6.08 -15.50
CA MET A 384 23.44 -6.77 -14.94
C MET A 384 23.30 -7.05 -13.45
N SER A 385 22.62 -6.20 -12.67
CA SER A 385 22.29 -6.50 -11.28
C SER A 385 21.30 -7.65 -11.16
N LEU A 386 20.23 -7.65 -11.95
CA LEU A 386 19.23 -8.72 -11.96
C LEU A 386 19.83 -10.07 -12.41
N ILE A 387 20.74 -10.07 -13.39
CA ILE A 387 21.46 -11.29 -13.80
C ILE A 387 22.30 -11.85 -12.65
N LYS A 388 23.02 -11.00 -11.90
CA LYS A 388 23.80 -11.43 -10.73
C LYS A 388 22.91 -12.00 -9.63
N MET A 389 21.74 -11.39 -9.41
CA MET A 389 20.74 -11.87 -8.47
C MET A 389 20.27 -13.27 -8.86
N ARG A 390 19.87 -13.47 -10.12
CA ARG A 390 19.50 -14.77 -10.69
C ARG A 390 20.61 -15.81 -10.56
N ASP A 391 21.85 -15.44 -10.88
CA ASP A 391 22.99 -16.36 -10.76
C ASP A 391 23.25 -16.76 -9.29
N SER A 392 22.93 -15.90 -8.33
CA SER A 392 22.99 -16.23 -6.91
C SER A 392 21.83 -17.13 -6.47
N LEU A 393 20.59 -16.85 -6.91
CA LEU A 393 19.43 -17.72 -6.66
C LEU A 393 19.63 -19.14 -7.20
N THR A 394 20.27 -19.27 -8.37
CA THR A 394 20.62 -20.57 -8.99
C THR A 394 21.86 -21.23 -8.39
N GLY A 395 22.55 -20.59 -7.44
CA GLY A 395 23.77 -21.10 -6.81
C GLY A 395 25.01 -21.10 -7.72
N ARG A 396 24.97 -20.40 -8.86
CA ARG A 396 26.14 -20.22 -9.74
C ARG A 396 27.17 -19.27 -9.15
N VAL A 397 26.70 -18.28 -8.39
CA VAL A 397 27.52 -17.31 -7.67
C VAL A 397 27.10 -17.35 -6.20
N ASP A 398 28.05 -17.39 -5.28
CA ASP A 398 27.76 -17.14 -3.87
C ASP A 398 28.06 -15.68 -3.56
N LEU A 399 27.01 -14.87 -3.42
CA LEU A 399 27.15 -13.46 -3.13
C LEU A 399 27.42 -13.18 -1.63
N GLY A 400 27.10 -14.11 -0.73
CA GLY A 400 27.25 -13.92 0.72
C GLY A 400 26.76 -12.54 1.19
N GLU A 401 27.61 -11.82 1.93
CA GLU A 401 27.36 -10.45 2.42
C GLU A 401 27.16 -9.41 1.29
N GLY A 402 27.58 -9.70 0.07
CA GLY A 402 27.42 -8.84 -1.10
C GLY A 402 26.00 -8.82 -1.69
N TRP A 403 25.12 -9.72 -1.27
CA TRP A 403 23.72 -9.80 -1.72
C TRP A 403 22.94 -8.51 -1.39
N SER A 404 22.96 -8.09 -0.12
CA SER A 404 22.25 -6.89 0.33
C SER A 404 22.74 -5.62 -0.39
N ALA A 405 24.05 -5.50 -0.61
CA ALA A 405 24.64 -4.39 -1.34
C ALA A 405 24.23 -4.38 -2.82
N LEU A 406 24.13 -5.55 -3.46
CA LEU A 406 23.64 -5.68 -4.85
C LEU A 406 22.20 -5.19 -4.97
N ILE A 407 21.32 -5.66 -4.08
CA ILE A 407 19.89 -5.29 -4.07
C ILE A 407 19.73 -3.80 -3.83
N THR A 408 20.38 -3.27 -2.78
CA THR A 408 20.33 -1.83 -2.45
C THR A 408 20.75 -0.96 -3.64
N ASN A 409 21.82 -1.36 -4.34
CA ASN A 409 22.32 -0.63 -5.49
C ASN A 409 21.41 -0.75 -6.72
N ALA A 410 20.82 -1.92 -6.97
CA ALA A 410 19.82 -2.10 -8.03
C ALA A 410 18.59 -1.24 -7.78
N ARG A 411 18.07 -1.22 -6.54
CA ARG A 411 16.93 -0.39 -6.13
C ARG A 411 17.18 1.09 -6.34
N ALA A 412 18.33 1.59 -5.89
CA ALA A 412 18.66 3.00 -6.03
C ALA A 412 18.65 3.47 -7.49
N ARG A 413 19.10 2.62 -8.43
CA ARG A 413 19.10 2.92 -9.87
C ARG A 413 17.70 2.91 -10.48
N VAL A 414 16.90 1.89 -10.13
CA VAL A 414 15.50 1.81 -10.58
C VAL A 414 14.72 3.02 -10.05
N GLU A 415 14.92 3.35 -8.77
CA GLU A 415 14.32 4.52 -8.15
C GLU A 415 14.73 5.82 -8.84
N GLU A 416 16.01 5.98 -9.22
CA GLU A 416 16.51 7.15 -9.95
C GLU A 416 15.79 7.33 -11.30
N LEU A 417 15.70 6.28 -12.13
CA LEU A 417 15.01 6.33 -13.42
C LEU A 417 13.54 6.70 -13.29
N VAL A 418 12.85 6.01 -12.40
CA VAL A 418 11.43 6.22 -12.12
C VAL A 418 11.21 7.66 -11.64
N ASN A 419 12.07 8.12 -10.73
CA ASN A 419 11.99 9.46 -10.19
C ASN A 419 12.22 10.54 -11.26
N GLU A 420 13.20 10.36 -12.15
CA GLU A 420 13.44 11.27 -13.28
C GLU A 420 12.25 11.32 -14.24
N PHE A 421 11.69 10.16 -14.60
CA PHE A 421 10.52 10.05 -15.46
C PHE A 421 9.32 10.80 -14.86
N PHE A 422 8.89 10.44 -13.66
CA PHE A 422 7.71 11.04 -13.03
C PHE A 422 7.91 12.53 -12.78
N LYS A 423 9.12 12.96 -12.39
CA LYS A 423 9.42 14.38 -12.23
C LYS A 423 9.23 15.14 -13.54
N ALA A 424 9.83 14.66 -14.63
CA ALA A 424 9.74 15.33 -15.92
C ALA A 424 8.29 15.46 -16.40
N LYS A 425 7.50 14.39 -16.28
CA LYS A 425 6.08 14.37 -16.68
C LYS A 425 5.22 15.27 -15.79
N LEU A 426 5.35 15.16 -14.46
CA LEU A 426 4.59 15.96 -13.51
C LEU A 426 4.85 17.46 -13.66
N MET A 427 6.09 17.89 -13.86
CA MET A 427 6.41 19.31 -14.07
C MET A 427 5.87 19.87 -15.40
N GLY A 428 5.45 18.99 -16.32
CA GLY A 428 4.78 19.38 -17.56
C GLY A 428 3.27 19.58 -17.42
N ILE A 429 2.67 19.28 -16.27
CA ILE A 429 1.26 19.49 -15.97
C ILE A 429 1.12 20.80 -15.17
N THR A 430 0.43 21.80 -15.73
CA THR A 430 0.34 23.14 -15.13
C THR A 430 -0.27 23.12 -13.73
N GLU A 431 -1.38 22.41 -13.55
CA GLU A 431 -2.10 22.31 -12.28
C GLU A 431 -1.26 21.63 -11.19
N VAL A 432 -0.33 20.74 -11.56
CA VAL A 432 0.65 20.15 -10.63
C VAL A 432 1.64 21.20 -10.18
N VAL A 433 2.22 21.96 -11.11
CA VAL A 433 3.17 23.03 -10.79
C VAL A 433 2.52 24.06 -9.87
N GLU A 434 1.32 24.54 -10.21
CA GLU A 434 0.56 25.48 -9.39
C GLU A 434 0.26 24.94 -7.98
N PHE A 435 -0.08 23.66 -7.86
CA PHE A 435 -0.30 23.02 -6.56
C PHE A 435 0.99 23.00 -5.71
N LEU A 436 2.11 22.60 -6.31
CA LEU A 436 3.38 22.53 -5.61
C LEU A 436 3.87 23.93 -5.20
N GLU A 437 3.69 24.94 -6.05
CA GLU A 437 4.01 26.34 -5.72
C GLU A 437 3.14 26.87 -4.57
N ALA A 438 1.83 26.63 -4.59
CA ALA A 438 0.94 27.02 -3.50
C ALA A 438 1.28 26.31 -2.17
N MET A 439 1.68 25.03 -2.24
CA MET A 439 2.17 24.28 -1.09
C MET A 439 3.45 24.89 -0.52
N GLU A 440 4.37 25.38 -1.36
CA GLU A 440 5.56 26.10 -0.92
C GLU A 440 5.22 27.44 -0.24
N GLU A 441 4.24 28.18 -0.75
CA GLU A 441 3.83 29.46 -0.18
C GLU A 441 3.19 29.33 1.20
N THR A 442 2.44 28.26 1.44
CA THR A 442 1.83 27.97 2.75
C THR A 442 2.84 27.49 3.79
N LYS A 443 4.02 27.00 3.37
CA LYS A 443 5.12 26.55 4.23
C LYS A 443 6.19 27.61 4.48
N LYS A 444 6.23 28.70 3.69
CA LYS A 444 7.07 29.86 4.00
C LYS A 444 6.64 30.44 5.34
N PRO A 445 7.53 30.53 6.36
CA PRO A 445 7.24 31.33 7.54
C PRO A 445 7.02 32.77 7.06
N GLY A 446 5.93 33.40 7.48
CA GLY A 446 5.72 34.81 7.23
C GLY A 446 6.83 35.64 7.88
N PHE A 447 7.74 36.16 7.05
CA PHE A 447 8.87 37.07 7.36
C PHE A 447 9.98 36.54 8.28
#